data_AF-A0A5P9F134-F1
#
_entry.id   AF-A0A5P9F134-F1
#
_cell.length_a   1.000
_cell.length_b   1.000
_cell.length_c   1.000
_cell.angle_alpha   90.00
_cell.angle_beta   90.00
_cell.angle_gamma   90.00
#
_symmetry.space_group_name_H-M   'P 1'
#
loop_
_entity.id
_entity.type
_entity.pdbx_description
1 polymer ?
#
loop_
_entity_poly.entity_id
_entity_poly.type
_entity_poly.pdbx_seq_one_letter_code
_entity_poly.pdbx_strand_id
1 'polypeptide(L)'
;MDSNIYSAPEANLENDSAGGAEFYVVTKAKFLVLYFGTFGIYSIYWFYRHWKEYKRASGENMLPVMRAIFSVFFAYPLFITIQARLEEAERPYKWRPKVMAIIYIVAVLLSYFSDRLSSVSEELTILDFISVIMVPVIALPLLSAQMAANIACGDEKGGANKKFTLLNCLWLFFGAVIWCVFFFGAYIIFFVI
;
A
#
# COMPACT_ATOMS: atom_id res chain seq x y z
N MET A 1 12.15 -38.80 46.75
CA MET A 1 11.87 -37.57 45.98
C MET A 1 12.44 -37.81 44.60
N ASP A 2 11.63 -38.35 43.71
CA ASP A 2 12.09 -38.81 42.40
C ASP A 2 12.28 -37.59 41.49
N SER A 3 13.54 -37.21 41.28
CA SER A 3 13.93 -36.20 40.31
C SER A 3 13.68 -36.77 38.92
N ASN A 4 12.58 -36.40 38.28
CA ASN A 4 12.26 -36.80 36.92
C ASN A 4 13.34 -36.26 35.95
N ILE A 5 14.20 -37.14 35.45
CA ILE A 5 15.34 -36.82 34.56
C ILE A 5 14.86 -36.51 33.12
N TYR A 6 13.60 -36.82 32.80
CA TYR A 6 13.01 -36.69 31.46
C TYR A 6 11.96 -35.57 31.34
N SER A 7 11.99 -34.55 32.20
CA SER A 7 11.22 -33.33 31.95
C SER A 7 11.75 -32.66 30.68
N ALA A 8 10.87 -32.53 29.67
CA ALA A 8 11.17 -31.67 28.53
C ALA A 8 11.54 -30.28 29.05
N PRO A 9 12.56 -29.60 28.47
CA PRO A 9 12.90 -28.26 28.89
C PRO A 9 11.62 -27.42 28.79
N GLU A 10 11.16 -26.87 29.90
CA GLU A 10 10.08 -25.91 29.86
C GLU A 10 10.59 -24.75 29.01
N ALA A 11 10.05 -24.65 27.79
CA ALA A 11 10.27 -23.49 26.98
C ALA A 11 9.76 -22.33 27.83
N ASN A 12 10.69 -21.48 28.28
CA ASN A 12 10.33 -20.19 28.82
C ASN A 12 9.61 -19.50 27.66
N LEU A 13 8.28 -19.56 27.67
CA LEU A 13 7.45 -18.64 26.94
C LEU A 13 7.66 -17.32 27.67
N GLU A 14 8.85 -16.74 27.49
CA GLU A 14 8.96 -15.30 27.50
C GLU A 14 7.79 -14.88 26.65
N ASN A 15 6.87 -14.14 27.27
CA ASN A 15 5.94 -13.32 26.55
C ASN A 15 6.79 -12.31 25.77
N ASP A 16 7.47 -12.80 24.74
CA ASP A 16 7.56 -12.14 23.48
C ASP A 16 6.12 -11.81 23.13
N SER A 17 5.68 -10.66 23.62
CA SER A 17 5.09 -9.70 22.73
C SER A 17 6.10 -9.40 21.59
N ALA A 18 6.42 -10.43 20.79
CA ALA A 18 6.82 -10.34 19.39
C ALA A 18 5.60 -9.83 18.57
N GLY A 19 4.86 -8.88 19.13
CA GLY A 19 3.72 -8.19 18.58
C GLY A 19 4.24 -7.20 17.56
N GLY A 20 4.76 -7.72 16.45
CA GLY A 20 4.98 -6.91 15.27
C GLY A 20 3.65 -6.25 14.88
N ALA A 21 3.69 -4.97 14.51
CA ALA A 21 2.52 -4.19 14.13
C ALA A 21 1.55 -4.98 13.23
N GLU A 22 0.26 -4.93 13.56
CA GLU A 22 -0.79 -5.67 12.83
C GLU A 22 -0.90 -5.22 11.37
N PHE A 23 -0.56 -3.96 11.10
CA PHE A 23 -0.53 -3.41 9.76
C PHE A 23 0.87 -2.91 9.39
N TYR A 24 1.07 -2.68 8.10
CA TYR A 24 2.32 -2.15 7.61
C TYR A 24 2.47 -0.67 7.98
N VAL A 25 3.40 -0.40 8.90
CA VAL A 25 3.72 0.96 9.34
C VAL A 25 4.74 1.59 8.38
N VAL A 26 4.49 2.82 7.94
CA VAL A 26 5.41 3.63 7.13
C VAL A 26 5.11 5.12 7.24
N THR A 27 6.15 5.96 7.27
CA THR A 27 5.96 7.43 7.29
C THR A 27 5.24 7.93 6.03
N LYS A 28 4.47 9.02 6.17
CA LYS A 28 3.79 9.68 5.05
C LYS A 28 4.75 10.07 3.92
N ALA A 29 5.89 10.66 4.28
CA ALA A 29 6.90 11.10 3.32
C ALA A 29 7.47 9.92 2.52
N LYS A 30 7.86 8.83 3.20
CA LYS A 30 8.36 7.63 2.52
C LYS A 30 7.30 6.99 1.63
N PHE A 31 6.06 6.91 2.10
CA PHE A 31 4.95 6.41 1.29
C PHE A 31 4.81 7.23 0.00
N LEU A 32 4.72 8.56 0.10
CA LEU A 32 4.52 9.44 -1.07
C LEU A 32 5.69 9.38 -2.05
N VAL A 33 6.93 9.42 -1.53
CA VAL A 33 8.14 9.32 -2.37
C VAL A 33 8.17 8.00 -3.13
N LEU A 34 7.86 6.87 -2.47
CA LEU A 34 7.84 5.58 -3.14
C LEU A 34 6.66 5.45 -4.10
N TYR A 35 5.48 5.94 -3.72
CA TYR A 35 4.28 5.88 -4.54
C TYR A 35 4.46 6.67 -5.84
N PHE A 36 4.77 7.97 -5.76
CA PHE A 36 4.97 8.79 -6.97
C PHE A 36 6.27 8.43 -7.70
N GLY A 37 7.33 8.14 -6.95
CA GLY A 37 8.62 7.76 -7.52
C GLY A 37 8.54 6.49 -8.36
N THR A 38 7.65 5.55 -8.03
CA THR A 38 7.45 4.31 -8.79
C THR A 38 6.19 4.33 -9.68
N PHE A 39 5.65 5.51 -9.98
CA PHE A 39 4.46 5.66 -10.84
C PHE A 39 3.23 4.85 -10.34
N GLY A 40 3.06 4.76 -9.03
CA GLY A 40 1.96 4.03 -8.38
C GLY A 40 2.19 2.53 -8.21
N ILE A 41 3.22 1.93 -8.81
CA ILE A 41 3.52 0.48 -8.72
C ILE A 41 3.75 0.05 -7.26
N TYR A 42 4.33 0.92 -6.44
CA TYR A 42 4.52 0.68 -5.01
C TYR A 42 3.21 0.32 -4.27
N SER A 43 2.03 0.71 -4.79
CA SER A 43 0.74 0.33 -4.20
C SER A 43 0.53 -1.19 -4.12
N ILE A 44 1.02 -1.97 -5.08
CA ILE A 44 0.93 -3.44 -5.07
C ILE A 44 1.73 -3.99 -3.89
N TYR A 45 2.99 -3.57 -3.76
CA TYR A 45 3.83 -3.94 -2.62
C TYR A 45 3.18 -3.49 -1.30
N TRP A 46 2.61 -2.30 -1.26
CA TRP A 46 1.94 -1.74 -0.09
C TRP A 46 0.75 -2.61 0.36
N PHE A 47 -0.14 -3.00 -0.56
CA PHE A 47 -1.25 -3.92 -0.25
C PHE A 47 -0.73 -5.28 0.23
N TYR A 48 0.28 -5.83 -0.44
CA TYR A 48 0.91 -7.09 -0.04
C TYR A 48 1.42 -7.02 1.40
N ARG A 49 2.13 -5.94 1.76
CA ARG A 49 2.66 -5.77 3.11
C ARG A 49 1.55 -5.70 4.14
N HIS A 50 0.50 -4.91 3.91
CA HIS A 50 -0.65 -4.84 4.83
C HIS A 50 -1.29 -6.21 5.04
N TRP A 51 -1.60 -6.94 3.98
CA TRP A 51 -2.20 -8.27 4.11
C TRP A 51 -1.25 -9.30 4.72
N LYS A 52 0.07 -9.16 4.54
CA LYS A 52 1.06 -10.04 5.16
C LYS A 52 1.15 -9.81 6.67
N GLU A 53 1.23 -8.55 7.10
CA GLU A 53 1.27 -8.23 8.54
C GLU A 53 -0.07 -8.61 9.20
N TYR A 54 -1.21 -8.33 8.54
CA TYR A 54 -2.53 -8.70 9.03
C TYR A 54 -2.67 -10.21 9.17
N LYS A 55 -2.27 -10.99 8.14
CA LYS A 55 -2.24 -12.46 8.22
C LYS A 55 -1.41 -12.97 9.39
N ARG A 56 -0.26 -12.34 9.67
CA ARG A 56 0.59 -12.72 10.81
C ARG A 56 -0.14 -12.48 12.13
N ALA A 57 -0.80 -11.34 12.28
CA ALA A 57 -1.44 -10.93 13.51
C ALA A 57 -2.79 -11.63 13.77
N SER A 58 -3.63 -11.80 12.75
CA SER A 58 -4.95 -12.43 12.90
C SER A 58 -4.92 -13.96 12.85
N GLY A 59 -3.85 -14.55 12.30
CA GLY A 59 -3.76 -16.00 12.06
C GLY A 59 -4.68 -16.51 10.93
N GLU A 60 -5.40 -15.62 10.24
CA GLU A 60 -6.31 -16.00 9.16
C GLU A 60 -5.56 -16.59 7.97
N ASN A 61 -6.09 -17.68 7.41
CA ASN A 61 -5.53 -18.23 6.19
C ASN A 61 -5.95 -17.41 4.97
N MET A 62 -5.01 -16.62 4.43
CA MET A 62 -5.20 -15.89 3.18
C MET A 62 -3.92 -15.88 2.33
N LEU A 63 -4.04 -15.46 1.07
CA LEU A 63 -2.90 -15.26 0.15
C LEU A 63 -2.67 -13.74 -0.05
N PRO A 64 -1.74 -13.12 0.70
CA PRO A 64 -1.50 -11.68 0.62
C PRO A 64 -1.12 -11.18 -0.78
N VAL A 65 -0.37 -11.99 -1.53
CA VAL A 65 0.06 -11.66 -2.90
C VAL A 65 -1.13 -11.53 -3.84
N MET A 66 -2.08 -12.47 -3.77
CA MET A 66 -3.28 -12.41 -4.61
C MET A 66 -4.14 -11.20 -4.23
N ARG A 67 -4.29 -10.90 -2.94
CA ARG A 67 -5.03 -9.72 -2.49
C ARG A 67 -4.38 -8.41 -2.93
N ALA A 68 -3.06 -8.40 -3.13
CA ALA A 68 -2.33 -7.24 -3.63
C ALA A 68 -2.46 -7.04 -5.15
N ILE A 69 -2.38 -8.12 -5.92
CA ILE A 69 -2.57 -8.09 -7.38
C ILE A 69 -4.02 -7.71 -7.71
N PHE A 70 -4.97 -8.27 -6.97
CA PHE A 70 -6.40 -8.01 -7.12
C PHE A 70 -6.90 -6.91 -6.16
N SER A 71 -6.10 -5.87 -5.97
CA SER A 71 -6.33 -4.84 -4.94
C SER A 71 -7.71 -4.17 -5.03
N VAL A 72 -8.33 -4.05 -6.22
CA VAL A 72 -9.65 -3.41 -6.34
C VAL A 72 -10.75 -4.19 -5.59
N PHE A 73 -10.63 -5.52 -5.47
CA PHE A 73 -11.57 -6.31 -4.66
C PHE A 73 -11.24 -6.27 -3.17
N PHE A 74 -9.97 -6.09 -2.82
CA PHE A 74 -9.50 -6.19 -1.43
C PHE A 74 -9.24 -4.84 -0.75
N ALA A 75 -9.29 -3.72 -1.45
CA ALA A 75 -9.13 -2.40 -0.85
C ALA A 75 -10.23 -2.07 0.16
N TYR A 76 -11.49 -2.37 -0.19
CA TYR A 76 -12.61 -2.15 0.73
C TYR A 76 -12.48 -2.99 2.01
N PRO A 77 -12.30 -4.32 1.96
CA PRO A 77 -12.05 -5.12 3.15
C PRO A 77 -10.90 -4.57 4.00
N LEU A 78 -9.76 -4.23 3.39
CA LEU A 78 -8.60 -3.72 4.13
C LEU A 78 -8.94 -2.44 4.90
N PHE A 79 -9.63 -1.50 4.27
CA PHE A 79 -9.93 -0.20 4.88
C PHE A 79 -10.91 -0.35 6.05
N ILE A 80 -11.85 -1.28 5.93
CA ILE A 80 -12.80 -1.61 7.01
C ILE A 80 -12.08 -2.32 8.16
N THR A 81 -11.19 -3.26 7.87
CA THR A 81 -10.37 -3.93 8.89
C THR A 81 -9.50 -2.93 9.66
N ILE A 82 -8.86 -1.98 8.97
CA ILE A 82 -8.09 -0.90 9.63
C ILE A 82 -9.00 -0.04 10.53
N GLN A 83 -10.20 0.31 10.06
CA GLN A 83 -11.16 1.08 10.86
C GLN A 83 -11.62 0.32 12.10
N ALA A 84 -11.93 -0.97 11.98
CA ALA A 84 -12.34 -1.79 13.12
C ALA A 84 -11.26 -1.83 14.21
N ARG A 85 -9.98 -1.89 13.81
CA ARG A 85 -8.86 -1.84 14.76
C ARG A 85 -8.66 -0.46 15.40
N LEU A 86 -8.95 0.62 14.68
CA LEU A 86 -8.96 1.96 15.30
C LEU A 86 -10.03 2.08 16.38
N GLU A 87 -11.22 1.52 16.12
CA GLU A 87 -12.33 1.51 17.07
C GLU A 87 -12.02 0.64 18.29
N GLU A 88 -11.48 -0.56 18.09
CA GLU A 88 -11.07 -1.47 19.17
C GLU A 88 -9.94 -0.90 20.04
N ALA A 89 -8.99 -0.20 19.42
CA ALA A 89 -7.89 0.45 20.14
C ALA A 89 -8.30 1.79 20.79
N GLU A 90 -9.56 2.23 20.64
CA GLU A 90 -10.09 3.51 21.10
C GLU A 90 -9.27 4.74 20.60
N ARG A 91 -8.75 4.65 19.37
CA ARG A 91 -7.88 5.68 18.78
C ARG A 91 -8.66 6.58 17.82
N PRO A 92 -8.76 7.89 18.10
CA PRO A 92 -9.54 8.78 17.26
C PRO A 92 -8.82 9.09 15.94
N TYR A 93 -9.35 8.58 14.83
CA TYR A 93 -8.97 9.04 13.50
C TYR A 93 -10.22 9.18 12.61
N LYS A 94 -10.56 10.43 12.27
CA LYS A 94 -11.75 10.72 11.47
C LYS A 94 -11.42 10.60 9.99
N TRP A 95 -11.82 9.49 9.40
CA TRP A 95 -11.80 9.26 7.96
C TRP A 95 -13.05 8.49 7.54
N ARG A 96 -13.28 8.38 6.23
CA ARG A 96 -14.44 7.68 5.67
C ARG A 96 -13.97 6.45 4.91
N PRO A 97 -13.67 5.32 5.57
CA PRO A 97 -13.06 4.14 4.94
C PRO A 97 -13.85 3.64 3.72
N LYS A 98 -15.18 3.58 3.83
CA LYS A 98 -16.07 3.17 2.73
C LYS A 98 -15.93 4.09 1.51
N VAL A 99 -15.97 5.41 1.73
CA VAL A 99 -15.85 6.40 0.64
C VAL A 99 -14.47 6.36 0.01
N MET A 100 -13.41 6.25 0.83
CA MET A 100 -12.04 6.16 0.33
C MET A 100 -11.81 4.89 -0.50
N ALA A 101 -12.39 3.76 -0.08
CA ALA A 101 -12.34 2.54 -0.87
C ALA A 101 -13.06 2.69 -2.23
N ILE A 102 -14.24 3.33 -2.25
CA ILE A 102 -14.97 3.60 -3.50
C ILE A 102 -14.15 4.52 -4.41
N ILE A 103 -13.57 5.61 -3.88
CA ILE A 103 -12.70 6.51 -4.66
C ILE A 103 -11.53 5.73 -5.26
N TYR A 104 -10.86 4.89 -4.47
CA TYR A 104 -9.77 4.04 -4.94
C TYR A 104 -10.21 3.13 -6.09
N ILE A 105 -11.31 2.38 -5.90
CA ILE A 105 -11.80 1.41 -6.89
C ILE A 105 -12.19 2.12 -8.19
N VAL A 106 -12.96 3.21 -8.10
CA VAL A 106 -13.40 3.97 -9.28
C VAL A 106 -12.21 4.56 -10.01
N ALA A 107 -11.22 5.14 -9.31
CA ALA A 107 -10.05 5.73 -9.94
C ALA A 107 -9.16 4.68 -10.63
N VAL A 108 -8.96 3.51 -10.02
CA VAL A 108 -8.20 2.41 -10.63
C VAL A 108 -8.92 1.86 -11.87
N LEU A 109 -10.23 1.62 -11.77
CA LEU A 109 -11.02 1.15 -12.92
C LEU A 109 -11.00 2.17 -14.05
N LEU A 110 -11.19 3.46 -13.75
CA LEU A 110 -11.16 4.52 -14.76
C LEU A 110 -9.80 4.58 -15.46
N SER A 111 -8.70 4.51 -14.71
CA SER A 111 -7.34 4.41 -15.30
C SER A 111 -7.24 3.22 -16.25
N TYR A 112 -7.63 2.02 -15.80
CA TYR A 112 -7.55 0.80 -16.61
C TYR A 112 -8.42 0.87 -17.89
N PHE A 113 -9.65 1.38 -17.78
CA PHE A 113 -10.53 1.55 -18.93
C PHE A 113 -10.01 2.60 -19.91
N SER A 114 -9.44 3.70 -19.41
CA SER A 114 -8.81 4.72 -20.25
C SER A 114 -7.62 4.17 -21.01
N ASP A 115 -6.70 3.48 -20.34
CA ASP A 115 -5.55 2.85 -20.99
C ASP A 115 -5.99 1.81 -22.03
N ARG A 116 -7.05 1.04 -21.72
CA ARG A 116 -7.59 0.04 -22.65
C ARG A 116 -8.22 0.69 -23.88
N LEU A 117 -8.96 1.78 -23.72
CA LEU A 117 -9.61 2.48 -24.82
C LEU A 117 -8.59 3.21 -25.71
N SER A 118 -7.60 3.85 -25.09
CA SER A 118 -6.46 4.48 -25.78
C SER A 118 -5.70 3.46 -26.65
N SER A 119 -5.50 2.23 -26.16
CA SER A 119 -4.79 1.19 -26.92
C SER A 119 -5.45 0.77 -28.24
N VAL A 120 -6.70 1.18 -28.47
CA VAL A 120 -7.45 0.90 -29.71
C VAL A 120 -7.31 2.02 -30.75
N SER A 121 -7.00 3.24 -30.31
CA SER A 121 -6.71 4.36 -31.22
C SER A 121 -5.24 4.36 -31.61
N GLU A 122 -4.95 4.53 -32.91
CA GLU A 122 -3.57 4.76 -33.40
C GLU A 122 -3.11 6.20 -33.14
N GLU A 123 -4.05 7.11 -32.91
CA GLU A 123 -3.79 8.50 -32.56
C GLU A 123 -3.68 8.67 -31.04
N LEU A 124 -2.71 9.48 -30.62
CA LEU A 124 -2.57 9.89 -29.23
C LEU A 124 -3.69 10.87 -28.86
N THR A 125 -4.40 10.60 -27.78
CA THR A 125 -5.57 11.39 -27.33
C THR A 125 -5.44 11.78 -25.86
N ILE A 126 -6.32 12.67 -25.39
CA ILE A 126 -6.40 13.05 -23.96
C ILE A 126 -6.56 11.82 -23.04
N LEU A 127 -7.09 10.70 -23.57
CA LEU A 127 -7.23 9.44 -22.83
C LEU A 127 -5.88 8.88 -22.34
N ASP A 128 -4.78 9.14 -23.05
CA ASP A 128 -3.42 8.68 -22.71
C ASP A 128 -2.90 9.30 -21.40
N PHE A 129 -3.42 10.48 -21.04
CA PHE A 129 -3.00 11.21 -19.85
C PHE A 129 -3.90 10.93 -18.64
N ILE A 130 -5.04 10.26 -18.83
CA ILE A 130 -5.99 10.00 -17.73
C ILE A 130 -5.35 9.13 -16.65
N SER A 131 -4.61 8.08 -17.02
CA SER A 131 -3.95 7.21 -16.04
C SER A 131 -2.96 7.98 -15.17
N VAL A 132 -2.21 8.91 -15.75
CA VAL A 132 -1.27 9.79 -15.02
C VAL A 132 -2.01 10.74 -14.08
N ILE A 133 -3.13 11.33 -14.53
CA ILE A 133 -3.98 12.18 -13.70
C ILE A 133 -4.61 11.38 -12.55
N MET A 134 -4.92 10.10 -12.75
CA MET A 134 -5.48 9.24 -11.71
C MET A 134 -4.46 8.84 -10.64
N VAL A 135 -3.15 8.88 -10.92
CA VAL A 135 -2.10 8.56 -9.93
C VAL A 135 -2.26 9.36 -8.62
N PRO A 136 -2.34 10.71 -8.61
CA PRO A 136 -2.58 11.47 -7.37
C PRO A 136 -3.96 11.21 -6.77
N VAL A 137 -5.00 10.97 -7.59
CA VAL A 137 -6.35 10.65 -7.10
C VAL A 137 -6.36 9.34 -6.32
N ILE A 138 -5.63 8.32 -6.79
CA ILE A 138 -5.43 7.03 -6.13
C ILE A 138 -4.55 7.18 -4.88
N ALA A 139 -3.60 8.12 -4.86
CA ALA A 139 -2.74 8.36 -3.71
C ALA A 139 -3.54 8.81 -2.46
N LEU A 140 -4.61 9.59 -2.65
CA LEU A 140 -5.43 10.13 -1.57
C LEU A 140 -6.02 9.04 -0.64
N PRO A 141 -6.82 8.08 -1.14
CA PRO A 141 -7.39 7.03 -0.29
C PRO A 141 -6.31 6.14 0.34
N LEU A 142 -5.23 5.84 -0.39
CA LEU A 142 -4.13 5.03 0.13
C LEU A 142 -3.37 5.74 1.26
N LEU A 143 -3.13 7.05 1.13
CA LEU A 143 -2.49 7.83 2.19
C LEU A 143 -3.39 7.92 3.42
N SER A 144 -4.70 8.14 3.25
CA SER A 144 -5.65 8.13 4.36
C SER A 144 -5.66 6.78 5.09
N ALA A 145 -5.67 5.67 4.34
CA ALA A 145 -5.59 4.32 4.91
C ALA A 145 -4.25 4.07 5.62
N GLN A 146 -3.13 4.56 5.06
CA GLN A 146 -1.83 4.43 5.70
C GLN A 146 -1.75 5.20 7.02
N MET A 147 -2.34 6.40 7.08
CA MET A 147 -2.42 7.17 8.31
C MET A 147 -3.27 6.46 9.36
N ALA A 148 -4.42 5.92 8.95
CA ALA A 148 -5.28 5.11 9.82
C ALA A 148 -4.53 3.88 10.37
N ALA A 149 -3.83 3.14 9.51
CA ALA A 149 -3.07 1.95 9.90
C ALA A 149 -1.92 2.27 10.87
N ASN A 150 -1.18 3.35 10.61
CA ASN A 150 -0.13 3.85 11.50
C ASN A 150 -0.68 4.14 12.90
N ILE A 151 -1.79 4.88 12.98
CA ILE A 151 -2.46 5.23 14.23
C ILE A 151 -2.94 3.96 14.94
N ALA A 152 -3.60 3.04 14.22
CA ALA A 152 -4.08 1.77 14.76
C ALA A 152 -2.94 0.95 15.41
N CYS A 153 -1.73 1.01 14.83
CA CYS A 153 -0.57 0.26 15.30
C CYS A 153 0.26 0.90 16.42
N GLY A 154 -0.13 2.05 17.00
CA GLY A 154 0.73 2.70 18.00
C GLY A 154 1.65 3.80 17.47
N ASP A 155 1.82 3.93 16.16
CA ASP A 155 2.89 4.73 15.56
C ASP A 155 2.34 5.74 14.55
N GLU A 156 1.70 6.80 15.06
CA GLU A 156 1.02 7.82 14.25
C GLU A 156 1.92 8.45 13.17
N LYS A 157 3.22 8.60 13.47
CA LYS A 157 4.20 9.20 12.57
C LYS A 157 4.80 8.18 11.59
N GLY A 158 4.59 6.89 11.82
CA GLY A 158 5.17 5.80 11.04
C GLY A 158 6.69 5.66 11.22
N GLY A 159 7.20 6.07 12.39
CA GLY A 159 8.62 6.16 12.71
C GLY A 159 9.37 4.83 12.59
N ALA A 160 8.71 3.71 12.87
CA ALA A 160 9.26 2.35 12.76
C ALA A 160 9.85 2.06 11.38
N ASN A 161 9.34 2.72 10.34
CA ASN A 161 9.77 2.52 8.96
C ASN A 161 9.97 3.85 8.23
N LYS A 162 10.87 4.68 8.77
CA LYS A 162 11.25 5.98 8.18
C LYS A 162 12.41 5.88 7.19
N LYS A 163 13.38 5.00 7.41
CA LYS A 163 14.63 4.95 6.64
C LYS A 163 14.41 4.39 5.23
N PHE A 164 15.07 4.97 4.23
CA PHE A 164 15.15 4.39 2.90
C PHE A 164 16.18 3.26 2.91
N THR A 165 15.82 2.12 2.35
CA THR A 165 16.72 0.98 2.15
C THR A 165 17.33 1.05 0.75
N LEU A 166 18.39 0.30 0.52
CA LEU A 166 19.01 0.20 -0.80
C LEU A 166 18.00 -0.28 -1.85
N LEU A 167 17.12 -1.23 -1.50
CA LEU A 167 16.06 -1.69 -2.39
C LEU A 167 15.07 -0.56 -2.77
N ASN A 168 14.74 0.33 -1.83
CA ASN A 168 13.91 1.49 -2.13
C ASN A 168 14.59 2.42 -3.13
N CYS A 169 15.90 2.67 -2.96
CA CYS A 169 16.67 3.49 -3.89
C CYS A 169 16.72 2.87 -5.29
N LEU A 170 16.86 1.55 -5.40
CA LEU A 170 16.81 0.84 -6.69
C LEU A 170 15.45 1.02 -7.37
N TRP A 171 14.34 0.84 -6.65
CA TRP A 171 13.00 1.06 -7.20
C TRP A 171 12.77 2.52 -7.64
N LEU A 172 13.29 3.49 -6.87
CA LEU A 172 13.23 4.90 -7.25
C LEU A 172 14.05 5.20 -8.50
N PHE A 173 15.21 4.54 -8.69
CA PHE A 173 15.99 4.67 -9.91
C PHE A 173 15.22 4.17 -11.13
N PHE A 174 14.61 2.98 -11.05
CA PHE A 174 13.78 2.47 -12.15
C PHE A 174 12.58 3.38 -12.45
N GLY A 175 11.94 3.87 -11.39
CA GLY A 175 10.84 4.82 -11.54
C GLY A 175 11.26 6.15 -12.16
N ALA A 176 12.46 6.65 -11.84
CA ALA A 176 13.02 7.84 -12.48
C ALA A 176 13.23 7.63 -14.00
N VAL A 177 13.68 6.44 -14.42
CA VAL A 177 13.77 6.10 -15.85
C VAL A 177 12.39 6.14 -16.52
N ILE A 178 11.35 5.60 -15.88
CA ILE A 178 9.97 5.66 -16.39
C ILE A 178 9.49 7.10 -16.53
N TRP A 179 9.75 7.95 -15.53
CA TRP A 179 9.44 9.38 -15.60
C TRP A 179 10.16 10.09 -16.75
N CYS A 180 11.44 9.80 -16.98
CA CYS A 180 12.19 10.35 -18.10
C CYS A 180 11.57 9.96 -19.45
N VAL A 181 11.20 8.70 -19.63
CA VAL A 181 10.52 8.23 -20.85
C VAL A 181 9.17 8.94 -21.03
N PHE A 182 8.39 9.06 -19.95
CA PHE A 182 7.11 9.74 -19.97
C PHE A 182 7.24 11.21 -20.40
N PHE A 183 8.13 11.97 -19.76
CA PHE A 183 8.33 13.39 -20.09
C PHE A 183 8.92 13.59 -21.49
N PHE A 184 9.81 12.70 -21.92
CA PHE A 184 10.35 12.73 -23.28
C PHE A 184 9.24 12.48 -24.32
N GLY A 185 8.38 11.47 -24.09
CA GLY A 185 7.21 11.22 -24.92
C GLY A 185 6.27 12.41 -24.96
N ALA A 186 5.90 12.96 -23.79
CA ALA A 186 5.06 14.15 -23.70
C ALA A 186 5.68 15.37 -24.42
N TYR A 187 7.00 15.57 -24.31
CA TYR A 187 7.70 16.66 -25.00
C TYR A 187 7.59 16.53 -26.53
N ILE A 188 7.85 15.34 -27.07
CA ILE A 188 7.71 15.08 -28.51
C ILE A 188 6.28 15.41 -28.96
N ILE A 189 5.28 15.00 -28.18
CA ILE A 189 3.87 15.20 -28.51
C ILE A 189 3.47 16.68 -28.51
N PHE A 190 3.86 17.45 -27.50
CA PHE A 190 3.37 18.83 -27.36
C PHE A 190 4.19 19.87 -28.11
N PHE A 191 5.44 19.55 -28.47
CA PHE A 191 6.38 20.55 -29.00
C PHE A 191 7.03 20.17 -30.34
N VAL A 192 6.90 18.93 -30.81
CA VAL A 192 7.55 18.47 -32.05
C VAL A 192 6.53 18.08 -33.12
N ILE A 193 5.48 17.35 -32.75
CA ILE A 193 4.36 16.96 -33.62
C ILE A 193 3.28 18.05 -33.57
#